data_AF-A0A1Q5RKV5-F1
#
_entry.id   AF-A0A1Q5RKV5-F1
#
_cell.length_a   1.000
_cell.length_b   1.000
_cell.length_c   1.000
_cell.angle_alpha   90.00
_cell.angle_beta   90.00
_cell.angle_gamma   90.00
#
_symmetry.space_group_name_H-M   'P 1'
#
loop_
_entity.id
_entity.type
_entity.pdbx_description
1 polymer ?
#
loop_
_entity_poly.entity_id
_entity_poly.type
_entity_poly.pdbx_seq_one_letter_code
_entity_poly.pdbx_strand_id
1 'polypeptide(L)' 'MKRLQKFVERGAYGDGPGRTAYALDPAKLPEPNAGFEWRVVSDFRPGEAILADQRLKPLFQRALETGVALVSHD' A
#
# COMPACT_ATOMS: atom_id res chain seq x y z
N MET A 1 7.27 5.60 -16.44
CA MET A 1 7.50 4.28 -15.81
C MET A 1 6.62 4.19 -14.57
N LYS A 2 5.74 3.18 -14.46
CA LYS A 2 4.92 2.97 -13.25
C LYS A 2 5.73 2.17 -12.24
N ARG A 3 6.05 2.77 -11.08
CA ARG A 3 6.82 2.11 -10.00
C ARG A 3 5.84 1.67 -8.91
N LEU A 4 6.11 0.53 -8.28
CA LEU A 4 5.32 0.10 -7.13
C LEU A 4 5.49 1.09 -5.97
N GLN A 5 4.37 1.64 -5.52
CA GLN A 5 4.27 2.59 -4.42
C GLN A 5 3.51 1.95 -3.26
N LYS A 6 3.83 2.37 -2.04
CA LYS A 6 3.10 2.01 -0.83
C LYS A 6 2.18 3.16 -0.44
N PHE A 7 0.96 2.84 -0.10
CA PHE A 7 -0.03 3.74 0.45
C PHE A 7 -0.51 3.19 1.78
N VAL A 8 -0.77 4.07 2.73
CA VAL A 8 -1.30 3.71 4.05
C VAL A 8 -2.53 4.55 4.30
N GLU A 9 -3.62 3.93 4.72
CA GLU A 9 -4.77 4.66 5.21
C GLU A 9 -4.42 5.35 6.53
N ARG A 10 -4.72 6.64 6.62
CA ARG A 10 -4.65 7.39 7.87
C ARG A 10 -5.99 8.01 8.17
N GLY A 11 -6.46 7.83 9.40
CA GLY A 11 -7.66 8.48 9.89
C GLY A 11 -7.40 9.97 10.15
N ALA A 12 -8.43 10.80 10.02
CA ALA A 12 -8.33 12.25 10.22
C ALA A 12 -7.88 12.65 11.64
N TYR A 13 -8.07 11.80 12.65
CA TYR A 13 -7.84 12.10 14.06
C TYR A 13 -6.67 11.34 14.69
N GLY A 14 -5.76 10.78 13.88
CA GLY A 14 -4.64 10.01 14.41
C GLY A 14 -4.99 8.59 14.83
N ASP A 15 -6.21 8.13 14.52
CA ASP A 15 -6.53 6.71 14.44
C ASP A 15 -5.45 6.03 13.59
N GLY A 16 -4.91 4.95 14.14
CA GLY A 16 -3.71 4.28 13.66
C GLY A 16 -3.75 3.90 12.17
N PRO A 17 -2.62 3.41 11.61
CA PRO A 17 -2.58 3.04 10.21
C PRO A 17 -3.67 2.00 9.93
N GLY A 18 -4.59 2.33 9.03
CA GLY A 18 -5.63 1.42 8.58
C GLY A 18 -5.02 0.34 7.67
N ARG A 19 -5.59 0.19 6.47
CA ARG A 19 -5.04 -0.74 5.48
C ARG A 19 -3.76 -0.17 4.85
N THR A 20 -2.89 -1.07 4.41
CA THR A 20 -1.77 -0.75 3.53
C THR A 20 -2.09 -1.23 2.13
N ALA A 21 -1.85 -0.40 1.12
CA ALA A 21 -1.97 -0.76 -0.28
C ALA A 21 -0.61 -0.66 -0.98
N TYR A 22 -0.33 -1.62 -1.85
CA TYR A 22 0.77 -1.56 -2.81
C TYR A 22 0.16 -1.44 -4.21
N ALA A 23 0.46 -0.37 -4.92
CA ALA A 23 -0.12 -0.12 -6.24
C ALA A 23 0.90 0.51 -7.20
N LEU A 24 0.72 0.25 -8.49
CA LEU A 24 1.50 0.90 -9.56
C LEU A 24 0.95 2.26 -9.98
N ASP A 25 -0.30 2.52 -9.60
CA ASP A 25 -1.05 3.71 -9.98
C ASP A 25 -2.05 4.03 -8.86
N PRO A 26 -2.05 5.25 -8.29
CA PRO A 26 -3.01 5.63 -7.26
C PRO A 26 -4.47 5.53 -7.74
N ALA A 27 -4.73 5.62 -9.05
CA ALA A 27 -6.08 5.45 -9.61
C ALA A 27 -6.62 4.00 -9.49
N LYS A 28 -5.78 3.04 -9.10
CA LYS A 28 -6.18 1.64 -8.84
C LYS A 28 -6.49 1.38 -7.37
N LEU A 29 -6.29 2.36 -6.48
CA LEU A 29 -6.62 2.20 -5.07
C LEU A 29 -8.14 2.10 -4.91
N PRO A 30 -8.64 1.21 -4.03
CA PRO A 30 -10.04 1.20 -3.67
C PRO A 30 -10.39 2.45 -2.88
N GLU A 31 -11.68 2.70 -2.69
CA GLU A 31 -12.14 3.74 -1.76
C GLU A 31 -11.56 3.49 -0.36
N PRO A 32 -11.05 4.56 0.30
CA PRO A 32 -10.59 4.45 1.66
C PRO A 32 -11.77 4.16 2.61
N ASN A 33 -11.47 3.61 3.78
CA ASN A 33 -12.46 3.41 4.84
C ASN A 33 -13.06 4.75 5.29
N ALA A 34 -14.26 4.71 5.86
CA ALA A 34 -14.96 5.91 6.32
C ALA A 34 -14.11 6.71 7.31
N GLY A 35 -13.82 7.97 6.99
CA GLY A 35 -12.96 8.84 7.81
C GLY A 35 -11.45 8.68 7.59
N PHE A 36 -11.04 7.84 6.63
CA PHE A 36 -9.64 7.63 6.25
C PHE A 36 -9.32 8.24 4.89
N GLU A 37 -8.04 8.53 4.69
CA GLU A 37 -7.49 8.90 3.39
C GLU A 37 -6.24 8.07 3.07
N TRP A 38 -6.04 7.76 1.79
CA TRP A 38 -4.79 7.16 1.33
C TRP A 38 -3.66 8.17 1.34
N ARG A 39 -2.58 7.84 2.07
CA ARG A 39 -1.34 8.62 2.06
C ARG A 39 -0.23 7.80 1.44
N VAL A 40 0.42 8.36 0.42
CA VAL A 40 1.60 7.76 -0.20
C VAL A 40 2.77 7.78 0.80
N VAL A 41 3.50 6.68 0.87
CA VAL A 41 4.75 6.59 1.64
C VAL A 41 5.90 6.88 0.67
N SER A 42 6.31 8.14 0.60
CA SER A 42 7.29 8.63 -0.40
C SER A 42 8.64 7.91 -0.33
N ASP A 43 9.09 7.55 0.88
CA ASP A 43 10.36 6.86 1.12
C ASP A 43 10.31 5.35 0.87
N PHE A 44 9.17 4.82 0.43
CA PHE A 44 9.03 3.38 0.22
C PHE A 44 9.88 2.87 -0.96
N ARG A 45 10.73 1.89 -0.66
CA ARG A 45 11.59 1.20 -1.63
C ARG A 45 11.24 -0.29 -1.68
N PRO A 46 10.67 -0.80 -2.79
CA PRO A 46 10.22 -2.20 -2.88
C PRO A 46 11.35 -3.22 -2.66
N GLY A 47 12.55 -2.95 -3.20
CA GLY A 47 13.70 -3.85 -3.07
C GLY A 47 14.14 -4.02 -1.61
N GLU A 48 14.33 -2.91 -0.89
CA GLU A 48 14.70 -2.93 0.52
C GLU A 48 13.59 -3.55 1.39
N ALA A 49 12.32 -3.26 1.07
CA ALA A 49 11.18 -3.82 1.78
C ALA A 49 11.10 -5.36 1.65
N ILE A 50 11.34 -5.94 0.48
CA ILE A 50 11.39 -7.41 0.30
C ILE A 50 12.56 -8.03 1.06
N LEU A 51 13.71 -7.36 1.11
CA LEU A 51 14.87 -7.84 1.86
C LEU A 51 14.60 -7.86 3.36
N ALA A 52 13.87 -6.86 3.87
CA ALA A 52 13.48 -6.77 5.27
C ALA A 52 12.33 -7.73 5.64
N ASP A 53 11.36 -7.91 4.73
CA ASP A 53 10.22 -8.81 4.91
C ASP A 53 9.88 -9.55 3.61
N GLN A 54 10.29 -10.81 3.52
CA GLN A 54 10.04 -11.65 2.36
C GLN A 54 8.56 -11.97 2.13
N ARG A 55 7.69 -11.79 3.14
CA ARG A 55 6.24 -11.98 3.01
C ARG A 55 5.60 -10.93 2.10
N LEU A 56 6.31 -9.84 1.82
CA LEU A 56 5.87 -8.80 0.88
C LEU A 56 6.00 -9.22 -0.59
N LYS A 57 6.84 -10.20 -0.90
CA LYS A 57 7.06 -10.68 -2.28
C LYS A 57 5.75 -11.09 -2.99
N PRO A 58 4.90 -11.98 -2.43
CA PRO A 58 3.63 -12.34 -3.06
C PRO A 58 2.65 -11.16 -3.16
N LEU A 59 2.67 -10.21 -2.21
CA LEU A 59 1.83 -9.01 -2.27
C LEU A 59 2.25 -8.10 -3.42
N PHE A 60 3.56 -7.94 -3.66
CA PHE A 60 4.06 -7.11 -4.74
C PHE A 60 3.78 -7.77 -6.09
N GLN A 61 3.95 -9.09 -6.20
CA GLN A 61 3.55 -9.84 -7.40
C GLN A 61 2.07 -9.64 -7.70
N ARG A 62 1.20 -9.78 -6.69
CA ARG A 62 -0.23 -9.53 -6.85
C ARG A 62 -0.51 -8.10 -7.32
N ALA A 63 0.15 -7.09 -6.74
CA ALA A 63 -0.01 -5.70 -7.16
C ALA A 63 0.46 -5.45 -8.61
N LEU A 64 1.47 -6.19 -9.08
CA LEU A 64 1.91 -6.13 -10.48
C LEU A 64 0.90 -6.77 -11.44
N GLU A 65 0.24 -7.84 -11.01
CA GLU A 65 -0.75 -8.59 -11.80
C GLU A 65 -2.11 -7.89 -11.86
N THR A 66 -2.62 -7.42 -10.72
CA THR A 66 -3.98 -6.85 -10.58
C THR A 66 -4.00 -5.32 -10.58
N GLY A 67 -2.84 -4.69 -10.42
CA GLY A 67 -2.68 -3.24 -10.27
C GLY A 67 -2.70 -2.75 -8.81
N VAL A 68 -3.17 -3.57 -7.86
CA VAL A 68 -3.20 -3.24 -6.43
C VAL A 68 -3.21 -4.49 -5.54
N ALA A 69 -2.48 -4.45 -4.43
CA ALA A 69 -2.58 -5.42 -3.35
C ALA A 69 -2.85 -4.71 -2.02
N LEU A 70 -3.84 -5.20 -1.27
CA LEU A 70 -4.25 -4.65 0.01
C LEU A 70 -3.82 -5.58 1.14
N VAL A 71 -3.40 -4.98 2.26
CA VAL A 71 -3.11 -5.63 3.53
C VAL A 71 -3.94 -4.94 4.59
N SER A 72 -4.88 -5.68 5.18
CA SER A 72 -5.58 -5.24 6.38
C SER A 72 -4.75 -5.65 7.59
N HIS A 73 -4.56 -4.73 8.54
CA HIS A 73 -4.09 -5.09 9.88
C HIS A 73 -5.35 -5.53 10.66
N ASP A 74 -5.38 -6.81 11.06
CA ASP A 74 -6.37 -7.37 11.99
C ASP A 74 -6.00 -6.98 13.43
#